data_AF-A0A4R5YFJ1-F1
#
_entry.id   AF-A0A4R5YFJ1-F1
#
_cell.length_a   1.000
_cell.length_b   1.000
_cell.length_c   1.000
_cell.angle_alpha   90.00
_cell.angle_beta   90.00
_cell.angle_gamma   90.00
#
_symmetry.space_group_name_H-M   'P 1'
#
loop_
_entity.id
_entity.type
_entity.pdbx_description
1 polymer ?
#
loop_
_entity_poly.entity_id
_entity_poly.type
_entity_poly.pdbx_seq_one_letter_code
_entity_poly.pdbx_strand_id
1 'polypeptide(L)'
;MSEGVLETSRQWLAQDPDEATRAELADLLSRAEAGDATATADLHDRFDTRLAFGTAGLRGALGAGSNRMNRVLVSQAAAGFAAYLRERAGGETPSVVIGYDGRRNSDVFARDSAEIFAGAGLRAVLLPRLLPTPVLAFAVRHLGVSAGVMVTASHNPPDDNGYKVYLGGDDDGAQIVSPADAEIAARIDEVAARADLGSVPRSSDYEIADESVVEAYVTATALVAPAPAGAAGLNWVYTAMHGVGHETLARVLETAGYPAPTVVTAQIAPDGRFPTVAFPNPEEPGAMGLAFETAREAGAELIVANDPDADRLAVAIPDAAAPGGWRRLTGNEVGLLLGWRAARTATSGTLACSLVSSPGLQTIAEHYGLDFTATLTGFKWISRAPGLVYGFEEALGYLVNPGTVRDKDGISAAVAILGLVAEAREEGRTLGDLLDESATTFGHFASGQVSLRVDDVSVIGRIMTALRAAPPASIGSVAVDRMEDLLTAPEGSPRGDVLRLWLEDGSRVIIRPSGTEPKLKAYLDVRGESADDAADRLTAVDDGVRTVLDVAQA
;
A
#
# COMPACT_ATOMS: atom_id res chain seq x y z
N MET A 1 -21.81 17.89 27.79
CA MET A 1 -20.52 17.92 27.07
C MET A 1 -19.42 17.88 28.11
N SER A 2 -18.34 17.10 27.92
CA SER A 2 -17.21 17.19 28.85
C SER A 2 -16.50 18.54 28.61
N GLU A 3 -16.12 19.25 29.67
CA GLU A 3 -15.36 20.52 29.52
C GLU A 3 -14.02 20.30 28.79
N GLY A 4 -13.48 19.08 28.83
CA GLY A 4 -12.20 18.72 28.21
C GLY A 4 -12.17 18.83 26.69
N VAL A 5 -13.16 18.29 25.98
CA VAL A 5 -13.12 18.25 24.50
C VAL A 5 -13.22 19.65 23.88
N LEU A 6 -14.01 20.55 24.50
CA LEU A 6 -14.11 21.94 24.09
C LEU A 6 -12.78 22.68 24.28
N GLU A 7 -12.13 22.46 25.42
CA GLU A 7 -10.86 23.10 25.72
C GLU A 7 -9.76 22.65 24.76
N THR A 8 -9.62 21.35 24.54
CA THR A 8 -8.69 20.80 23.54
C THR A 8 -8.97 21.35 22.14
N SER A 9 -10.25 21.45 21.76
CA SER A 9 -10.66 22.02 20.47
C SER A 9 -10.27 23.50 20.34
N ARG A 10 -10.45 24.32 21.38
CA ARG A 10 -10.05 25.74 21.36
C ARG A 10 -8.54 25.91 21.29
N GLN A 11 -7.79 25.07 22.00
CA GLN A 11 -6.32 25.05 21.93
C GLN A 11 -5.83 24.64 20.53
N TRP A 12 -6.51 23.70 19.89
CA TRP A 12 -6.23 23.33 18.49
C TRP A 12 -6.52 24.50 17.55
N LEU A 13 -7.68 25.14 17.69
CA LEU A 13 -8.06 26.30 16.88
C LEU A 13 -7.05 27.46 16.97
N ALA A 14 -6.47 27.66 18.17
CA ALA A 14 -5.52 28.75 18.41
C ALA A 14 -4.16 28.53 17.73
N GLN A 15 -3.72 27.29 17.57
CA GLN A 15 -2.42 26.94 16.98
C GLN A 15 -2.50 26.60 15.48
N ASP A 16 -3.70 26.38 14.94
CA ASP A 16 -3.89 25.94 13.57
C ASP A 16 -3.47 27.04 12.56
N PRO A 17 -2.49 26.77 11.67
CA PRO A 17 -2.05 27.75 10.68
C PRO A 17 -2.92 27.78 9.41
N ASP A 18 -3.89 26.87 9.28
CA ASP A 18 -4.74 26.74 8.08
C ASP A 18 -6.08 27.47 8.26
N GLU A 19 -6.38 28.44 7.40
CA GLU A 19 -7.62 29.22 7.51
C GLU A 19 -8.88 28.37 7.30
N ALA A 20 -8.82 27.32 6.48
CA ALA A 20 -9.98 26.48 6.17
C ALA A 20 -10.33 25.58 7.36
N THR A 21 -9.35 24.86 7.94
CA THR A 21 -9.63 24.00 9.11
C THR A 21 -9.90 24.82 10.37
N ARG A 22 -9.36 26.04 10.49
CA ARG A 22 -9.79 26.98 11.54
C ARG A 22 -11.25 27.38 11.40
N ALA A 23 -11.68 27.77 10.20
CA ALA A 23 -13.06 28.16 9.97
C ALA A 23 -14.03 27.00 10.22
N GLU A 24 -13.66 25.80 9.75
CA GLU A 24 -14.38 24.54 10.02
C GLU A 24 -14.54 24.30 11.53
N LEU A 25 -13.44 24.35 12.29
CA LEU A 25 -13.47 24.08 13.73
C LEU A 25 -14.21 25.17 14.52
N ALA A 26 -14.10 26.43 14.11
CA ALA A 26 -14.83 27.54 14.74
C ALA A 26 -16.35 27.39 14.58
N ASP A 27 -16.83 26.96 13.40
CA ASP A 27 -18.26 26.66 13.18
C ASP A 27 -18.73 25.49 14.06
N LEU A 28 -17.95 24.39 14.09
CA LEU A 28 -18.26 23.22 14.91
C LEU A 28 -18.34 23.57 16.41
N LEU A 29 -17.38 24.35 16.90
CA LEU A 29 -17.38 24.85 18.29
C LEU A 29 -18.62 25.69 18.59
N SER A 30 -18.95 26.66 17.72
CA SER A 30 -20.12 27.53 17.88
C SER A 30 -21.43 26.72 17.94
N ARG A 31 -21.59 25.75 17.04
CA ARG A 31 -22.76 24.86 17.01
C ARG A 31 -22.83 23.96 18.24
N ALA A 32 -21.71 23.36 18.64
CA ALA A 32 -21.66 22.51 19.82
C ALA A 32 -22.03 23.31 21.09
N GLU A 33 -21.50 24.52 21.25
CA GLU A 33 -21.84 25.44 22.35
C GLU A 33 -23.32 25.86 22.34
N ALA A 34 -23.93 25.95 21.15
CA ALA A 34 -25.37 26.18 20.99
C ALA A 34 -26.25 24.93 21.26
N GLY A 35 -25.66 23.79 21.60
CA GLY A 35 -26.36 22.56 21.96
C GLY A 35 -26.63 21.60 20.80
N ASP A 36 -25.94 21.75 19.66
CA ASP A 36 -26.02 20.80 18.55
C ASP A 36 -25.32 19.48 18.91
N ALA A 37 -26.12 18.42 19.04
CA ALA A 37 -25.64 17.07 19.37
C ALA A 37 -24.75 16.46 18.28
N THR A 38 -25.01 16.76 17.01
CA THR A 38 -24.20 16.28 15.88
C THR A 38 -22.84 16.97 15.88
N ALA A 39 -22.79 18.28 16.10
CA ALA A 39 -21.52 19.01 16.24
C ALA A 39 -20.71 18.50 17.44
N THR A 40 -21.38 18.20 18.54
CA THR A 40 -20.74 17.62 19.73
C THR A 40 -20.13 16.25 19.44
N ALA A 41 -20.85 15.37 18.73
CA ALA A 41 -20.36 14.06 18.35
C ALA A 41 -19.17 14.15 17.38
N ASP A 42 -19.18 15.10 16.44
CA ASP A 42 -18.06 15.34 15.51
C ASP A 42 -16.80 15.83 16.25
N LEU A 43 -16.94 16.71 17.25
CA LEU A 43 -15.81 17.11 18.09
C LEU A 43 -15.20 15.91 18.84
N HIS A 44 -16.02 15.02 19.38
CA HIS A 44 -15.54 13.79 20.01
C HIS A 44 -14.79 12.89 19.02
N ASP A 45 -15.34 12.66 17.82
CA ASP A 45 -14.66 11.87 16.79
C ASP A 45 -13.30 12.44 16.36
N ARG A 46 -13.17 13.78 16.40
CA ARG A 46 -11.94 14.50 16.02
C ARG A 46 -10.88 14.58 17.12
N PHE A 47 -11.27 14.56 18.39
CA PHE A 47 -10.39 14.90 19.51
C PHE A 47 -10.28 13.85 20.61
N ASP A 48 -11.13 12.84 20.68
CA ASP A 48 -11.01 11.76 21.67
C ASP A 48 -9.77 10.88 21.43
N THR A 49 -9.25 10.87 20.20
CA THR A 49 -8.07 10.12 19.79
C THR A 49 -7.14 10.95 18.91
N ARG A 50 -5.98 10.36 18.57
CA ARG A 50 -5.00 10.92 17.65
C ARG A 50 -4.71 9.91 16.55
N LEU A 51 -4.48 10.39 15.33
CA LEU A 51 -3.94 9.55 14.26
C LEU A 51 -2.57 8.96 14.67
N ALA A 52 -2.46 7.64 14.60
CA ALA A 52 -1.25 6.88 14.93
C ALA A 52 -0.67 6.20 13.69
N PHE A 53 0.61 5.81 13.74
CA PHE A 53 1.26 5.11 12.64
C PHE A 53 0.64 3.71 12.46
N GLY A 54 0.05 3.48 11.29
CA GLY A 54 -0.49 2.18 10.89
C GLY A 54 0.51 1.34 10.11
N THR A 55 -0.02 0.43 9.28
CA THR A 55 0.80 -0.40 8.37
C THR A 55 1.51 0.42 7.28
N ALA A 56 1.01 1.62 6.96
CA ALA A 56 1.48 2.43 5.86
C ALA A 56 1.46 3.94 6.17
N GLY A 57 1.92 4.31 7.36
CA GLY A 57 2.05 5.69 7.83
C GLY A 57 0.86 6.21 8.64
N LEU A 58 0.85 7.52 8.91
CA LEU A 58 -0.35 8.24 9.39
C LEU A 58 -1.32 8.37 8.22
N ARG A 59 -2.61 8.09 8.42
CA ARG A 59 -3.64 8.24 7.37
C ARG A 59 -4.97 8.59 8.00
N GLY A 60 -5.70 9.50 7.36
CA GLY A 60 -7.06 9.83 7.75
C GLY A 60 -7.65 10.96 6.92
N ALA A 61 -8.92 11.24 7.16
CA ALA A 61 -9.63 12.32 6.52
C ALA A 61 -8.97 13.68 6.81
N LEU A 62 -8.98 14.55 5.81
CA LEU A 62 -8.63 15.96 5.95
C LEU A 62 -9.66 16.66 6.83
N GLY A 63 -9.18 17.54 7.72
CA GLY A 63 -10.05 18.36 8.57
C GLY A 63 -9.37 18.76 9.88
N ALA A 64 -10.01 19.63 10.65
CA ALA A 64 -9.51 19.99 11.98
C ALA A 64 -9.58 18.82 12.97
N GLY A 65 -8.57 18.72 13.84
CA GLY A 65 -8.53 17.76 14.96
C GLY A 65 -7.32 16.84 14.99
N SER A 66 -7.06 16.21 16.14
CA SER A 66 -5.96 15.26 16.33
C SER A 66 -6.17 13.93 15.63
N ASN A 67 -7.43 13.56 15.36
CA ASN A 67 -7.81 12.38 14.59
C ASN A 67 -8.10 12.70 13.10
N ARG A 68 -7.44 13.73 12.54
CA ARG A 68 -7.55 14.17 11.14
C ARG A 68 -6.20 14.59 10.58
N MET A 69 -6.03 14.47 9.27
CA MET A 69 -4.88 15.02 8.56
C MET A 69 -5.05 16.53 8.36
N ASN A 70 -4.11 17.30 8.88
CA ASN A 70 -4.07 18.76 8.76
C ASN A 70 -2.65 19.28 9.04
N ARG A 71 -2.46 20.58 8.86
CA ARG A 71 -1.15 21.23 9.04
C ARG A 71 -0.65 21.15 10.48
N VAL A 72 -1.54 21.10 11.48
CA VAL A 72 -1.16 20.97 12.89
C VAL A 72 -0.57 19.59 13.17
N LEU A 73 -1.31 18.53 12.80
CA LEU A 73 -0.87 17.15 12.96
C LEU A 73 0.45 16.90 12.22
N VAL A 74 0.56 17.36 10.96
CA VAL A 74 1.76 17.22 10.14
C VAL A 74 2.94 17.97 10.75
N SER A 75 2.72 19.18 11.26
CA SER A 75 3.80 19.96 11.91
C SER A 75 4.31 19.28 13.18
N GLN A 76 3.40 18.73 14.00
CA GLN A 76 3.76 17.95 15.18
C GLN A 76 4.50 16.66 14.79
N ALA A 77 4.06 15.98 13.73
CA ALA A 77 4.70 14.78 13.20
C ALA A 77 6.13 15.06 12.73
N ALA A 78 6.33 16.10 11.91
CA ALA A 78 7.64 16.50 11.41
C ALA A 78 8.59 16.93 12.55
N ALA A 79 8.10 17.71 13.52
CA ALA A 79 8.92 18.14 14.65
C ALA A 79 9.33 16.98 15.57
N GLY A 80 8.39 16.07 15.88
CA GLY A 80 8.69 14.85 16.65
C GLY A 80 9.68 13.95 15.91
N PHE A 81 9.51 13.79 14.60
CA PHE A 81 10.43 12.99 13.79
C PHE A 81 11.82 13.64 13.68
N ALA A 82 11.91 14.96 13.56
CA ALA A 82 13.18 15.68 13.59
C ALA A 82 13.93 15.48 14.91
N ALA A 83 13.21 15.52 16.04
CA ALA A 83 13.79 15.26 17.36
C ALA A 83 14.36 13.84 17.45
N TYR A 84 13.59 12.84 17.01
CA TYR A 84 14.02 11.44 16.94
C TYR A 84 15.31 11.26 16.10
N LEU A 85 15.35 11.84 14.90
CA LEU A 85 16.53 11.72 14.02
C LEU A 85 17.77 12.37 14.63
N ARG A 86 17.61 13.54 15.28
CA ARG A 86 18.74 14.22 15.95
C ARG A 86 19.30 13.42 17.12
N GLU A 87 18.46 12.74 17.88
CA GLU A 87 18.90 11.89 18.99
C GLU A 87 19.73 10.69 18.51
N ARG A 88 19.38 10.12 17.35
CA ARG A 88 20.09 8.99 16.73
C ARG A 88 21.33 9.39 15.94
N ALA A 89 21.47 10.66 15.57
CA ALA A 89 22.50 11.13 14.65
C ALA A 89 23.95 10.97 15.15
N GLY A 90 24.15 10.75 16.46
CA GLY A 90 25.50 10.56 17.02
C GLY A 90 26.44 11.75 16.84
N GLY A 91 25.91 12.95 16.58
CA GLY A 91 26.68 14.17 16.28
C GLY A 91 26.79 14.52 14.80
N GLU A 92 26.33 13.65 13.89
CA GLU A 92 26.15 13.99 12.48
C GLU A 92 24.89 14.84 12.27
N THR A 93 24.79 15.52 11.12
CA THR A 93 23.56 16.24 10.74
C THR A 93 22.64 15.30 9.99
N PRO A 94 21.45 14.94 10.54
CA PRO A 94 20.52 14.08 9.82
C PRO A 94 20.01 14.76 8.55
N SER A 95 19.58 13.93 7.61
CA SER A 95 18.99 14.40 6.35
C SER A 95 17.69 13.68 6.04
N VAL A 96 16.75 14.40 5.44
CA VAL A 96 15.41 13.88 5.09
C VAL A 96 15.06 14.26 3.67
N VAL A 97 14.64 13.30 2.86
CA VAL A 97 14.01 13.56 1.57
C VAL A 97 12.48 13.53 1.71
N ILE A 98 11.78 14.49 1.10
CA ILE A 98 10.33 14.66 1.21
C ILE A 98 9.72 14.61 -0.19
N GLY A 99 8.68 13.80 -0.38
CA GLY A 99 7.92 13.67 -1.62
C GLY A 99 6.43 13.75 -1.35
N TYR A 100 5.65 13.96 -2.41
CA TYR A 100 4.21 14.13 -2.31
C TYR A 100 3.50 13.75 -3.62
N ASP A 101 2.24 13.33 -3.50
CA ASP A 101 1.37 13.05 -4.64
C ASP A 101 0.44 14.24 -4.99
N GLY A 102 -0.51 14.01 -5.90
CA GLY A 102 -1.46 15.03 -6.38
C GLY A 102 -2.68 15.29 -5.48
N ARG A 103 -2.75 14.76 -4.24
CA ARG A 103 -3.90 14.97 -3.36
C ARG A 103 -3.95 16.39 -2.79
N ARG A 104 -5.14 16.78 -2.35
CA ARG A 104 -5.36 18.07 -1.68
C ARG A 104 -4.45 18.20 -0.46
N ASN A 105 -3.75 19.33 -0.37
CA ASN A 105 -2.78 19.67 0.67
C ASN A 105 -1.50 18.80 0.73
N SER A 106 -1.28 17.84 -0.18
CA SER A 106 -0.05 17.04 -0.15
C SER A 106 1.20 17.91 -0.32
N ASP A 107 1.14 18.90 -1.21
CA ASP A 107 2.21 19.88 -1.43
C ASP A 107 2.42 20.81 -0.22
N VAL A 108 1.33 21.22 0.44
CA VAL A 108 1.37 22.06 1.66
C VAL A 108 2.04 21.30 2.81
N PHE A 109 1.62 20.06 3.05
CA PHE A 109 2.19 19.21 4.11
C PHE A 109 3.66 18.86 3.85
N ALA A 110 4.04 18.66 2.59
CA ALA A 110 5.43 18.43 2.21
C ALA A 110 6.31 19.66 2.47
N ARG A 111 5.85 20.87 2.09
CA ARG A 111 6.56 22.12 2.39
C ARG A 111 6.64 22.38 3.89
N ASP A 112 5.54 22.22 4.62
CA ASP A 112 5.52 22.35 6.08
C ASP A 112 6.56 21.43 6.74
N SER A 113 6.66 20.18 6.26
CA SER A 113 7.66 19.23 6.75
C SER A 113 9.09 19.66 6.42
N ALA A 114 9.35 20.08 5.17
CA ALA A 114 10.67 20.54 4.76
C ALA A 114 11.14 21.75 5.57
N GLU A 115 10.24 22.72 5.81
CA GLU A 115 10.54 23.91 6.60
C GLU A 115 10.86 23.57 8.07
N ILE A 116 10.11 22.63 8.65
CA ILE A 116 10.30 22.20 10.04
C ILE A 116 11.59 21.39 10.18
N PHE A 117 11.90 20.49 9.25
CA PHE A 117 13.17 19.76 9.26
C PHE A 117 14.37 20.71 9.14
N ALA A 118 14.31 21.67 8.20
CA ALA A 118 15.35 22.68 8.05
C ALA A 118 15.47 23.57 9.29
N GLY A 119 14.34 24.03 9.85
CA GLY A 119 14.31 24.82 11.09
C GLY A 119 14.86 24.07 12.31
N ALA A 120 14.69 22.74 12.34
CA ALA A 120 15.27 21.87 13.36
C ALA A 120 16.77 21.56 13.13
N GLY A 121 17.37 22.08 12.05
CA GLY A 121 18.79 21.92 11.73
C GLY A 121 19.12 20.62 10.97
N LEU A 122 18.15 19.98 10.34
CA LEU A 122 18.39 18.83 9.45
C LEU A 122 18.58 19.32 8.01
N ARG A 123 19.33 18.57 7.21
CA ARG A 123 19.35 18.77 5.76
C ARG A 123 18.04 18.26 5.16
N ALA A 124 17.13 19.16 4.81
CA ALA A 124 15.86 18.82 4.19
C ALA A 124 15.95 18.94 2.66
N VAL A 125 15.49 17.91 1.95
CA VAL A 125 15.47 17.85 0.49
C VAL A 125 14.05 17.55 0.00
N LEU A 126 13.38 18.53 -0.60
CA LEU A 126 12.07 18.35 -1.22
C LEU A 126 12.24 17.86 -2.66
N LEU A 127 11.53 16.79 -3.03
CA LEU A 127 11.48 16.34 -4.42
C LEU A 127 10.89 17.44 -5.33
N PRO A 128 11.34 17.53 -6.59
CA PRO A 128 11.13 18.73 -7.41
C PRO A 128 9.67 18.99 -7.81
N ARG A 129 8.81 17.98 -7.70
CA ARG A 129 7.40 18.00 -8.13
C ARG A 129 6.64 16.83 -7.54
N LEU A 130 5.34 16.77 -7.85
CA LEU A 130 4.50 15.59 -7.60
C LEU A 130 5.10 14.37 -8.29
N LEU A 131 5.42 13.33 -7.51
CA LEU A 131 6.13 12.14 -7.98
C LEU A 131 5.61 10.87 -7.30
N PRO A 132 5.74 9.70 -7.94
CA PRO A 132 5.36 8.41 -7.37
C PRO A 132 6.04 8.09 -6.04
N THR A 133 5.34 7.36 -5.16
CA THR A 133 5.92 6.77 -3.95
C THR A 133 7.23 6.00 -4.22
N PRO A 134 7.36 5.14 -5.25
CA PRO A 134 8.62 4.45 -5.52
C PRO A 134 9.81 5.36 -5.81
N VAL A 135 9.59 6.56 -6.36
CA VAL A 135 10.67 7.54 -6.60
C VAL A 135 11.21 8.08 -5.27
N LEU A 136 10.34 8.35 -4.29
CA LEU A 136 10.78 8.72 -2.94
C LEU A 136 11.54 7.56 -2.29
N ALA A 137 10.98 6.35 -2.30
CA ALA A 137 11.61 5.19 -1.68
C ALA A 137 13.00 4.91 -2.28
N PHE A 138 13.16 5.10 -3.59
CA PHE A 138 14.47 5.11 -4.26
C PHE A 138 15.38 6.25 -3.77
N ALA A 139 14.86 7.48 -3.70
CA ALA A 139 15.64 8.67 -3.34
C ALA A 139 16.28 8.57 -1.95
N VAL A 140 15.62 7.91 -0.99
CA VAL A 140 16.19 7.68 0.35
C VAL A 140 17.56 7.00 0.25
N ARG A 141 17.63 5.93 -0.56
CA ARG A 141 18.84 5.13 -0.77
C ARG A 141 19.83 5.85 -1.68
N HIS A 142 19.33 6.41 -2.77
CA HIS A 142 20.15 7.06 -3.80
C HIS A 142 20.90 8.28 -3.25
N LEU A 143 20.25 9.08 -2.41
CA LEU A 143 20.86 10.25 -1.77
C LEU A 143 21.62 9.91 -0.48
N GLY A 144 21.53 8.66 0.00
CA GLY A 144 22.11 8.25 1.28
C GLY A 144 21.59 9.05 2.47
N VAL A 145 20.32 9.48 2.43
CA VAL A 145 19.74 10.30 3.49
C VAL A 145 19.32 9.47 4.69
N SER A 146 19.21 10.11 5.85
CA SER A 146 18.84 9.43 7.10
C SER A 146 17.38 8.95 7.10
N ALA A 147 16.50 9.62 6.36
CA ALA A 147 15.08 9.31 6.33
C ALA A 147 14.37 9.81 5.07
N GLY A 148 13.14 9.32 4.87
CA GLY A 148 12.21 9.79 3.84
C GLY A 148 10.80 10.02 4.38
N VAL A 149 10.09 10.97 3.79
CA VAL A 149 8.66 11.25 4.04
C VAL A 149 7.90 11.27 2.72
N MET A 150 6.88 10.42 2.58
CA MET A 150 5.92 10.48 1.47
C MET A 150 4.59 11.02 1.96
N VAL A 151 4.16 12.15 1.42
CA VAL A 151 2.82 12.68 1.67
C VAL A 151 1.85 12.14 0.63
N THR A 152 1.06 11.15 1.03
CA THR A 152 0.02 10.51 0.22
C THR A 152 -0.85 9.60 1.07
N ALA A 153 -2.11 9.44 0.69
CA ALA A 153 -2.98 8.37 1.19
C ALA A 153 -3.10 7.17 0.21
N SER A 154 -2.24 7.09 -0.81
CA SER A 154 -2.23 6.03 -1.82
C SER A 154 -3.58 5.90 -2.54
N HIS A 155 -4.28 4.78 -2.42
CA HIS A 155 -5.56 4.47 -3.05
C HIS A 155 -6.79 4.93 -2.23
N ASN A 156 -6.61 5.55 -1.05
CA ASN A 156 -7.72 6.01 -0.20
C ASN A 156 -8.64 7.04 -0.91
N PRO A 157 -9.85 7.33 -0.37
CA PRO A 157 -10.76 8.32 -0.94
C PRO A 157 -10.16 9.73 -1.10
N PRO A 158 -10.75 10.61 -1.93
CA PRO A 158 -10.23 11.96 -2.23
C PRO A 158 -9.96 12.84 -1.00
N ASP A 159 -10.81 12.73 0.02
CA ASP A 159 -10.72 13.56 1.22
C ASP A 159 -9.75 13.01 2.27
N ASP A 160 -9.07 11.89 2.00
CA ASP A 160 -7.99 11.38 2.83
C ASP A 160 -6.63 11.90 2.35
N ASN A 161 -5.73 12.14 3.32
CA ASN A 161 -4.31 12.29 3.06
C ASN A 161 -3.50 11.40 4.03
N GLY A 162 -2.18 11.38 3.90
CA GLY A 162 -1.33 10.52 4.72
C GLY A 162 0.14 10.93 4.72
N TYR A 163 0.89 10.25 5.59
CA TYR A 163 2.28 10.57 5.90
C TYR A 163 3.06 9.26 6.15
N LYS A 164 3.72 8.75 5.11
CA LYS A 164 4.59 7.55 5.18
C LYS A 164 5.99 7.96 5.60
N VAL A 165 6.63 7.17 6.47
CA VAL A 165 7.98 7.43 6.98
C VAL A 165 8.90 6.26 6.66
N TYR A 166 10.08 6.58 6.17
CA TYR A 166 11.15 5.66 5.80
C TYR A 166 12.42 6.01 6.58
N LEU A 167 13.22 5.01 6.93
CA LEU A 167 14.53 5.20 7.56
C LEU A 167 15.63 4.67 6.66
N GLY A 168 16.69 5.47 6.50
CA GLY A 168 17.93 5.08 5.82
C GLY A 168 18.89 4.35 6.77
N GLY A 169 20.17 4.26 6.40
CA GLY A 169 21.18 3.57 7.20
C GLY A 169 20.85 2.08 7.37
N ASP A 170 20.79 1.61 8.61
CA ASP A 170 20.52 0.20 8.95
C ASP A 170 19.14 -0.30 8.50
N ASP A 171 18.19 0.60 8.32
CA ASP A 171 16.84 0.29 7.80
C ASP A 171 16.79 0.25 6.27
N ASP A 172 17.90 0.57 5.58
CA ASP A 172 18.11 0.40 4.14
C ASP A 172 17.08 1.13 3.25
N GLY A 173 16.39 2.15 3.78
CA GLY A 173 15.34 2.90 3.08
C GLY A 173 13.94 2.26 3.19
N ALA A 174 13.73 1.32 4.10
CA ALA A 174 12.43 0.68 4.32
C ALA A 174 11.50 1.53 5.21
N GLN A 175 10.20 1.28 5.11
CA GLN A 175 9.21 1.89 6.02
C GLN A 175 9.46 1.48 7.48
N ILE A 176 9.09 2.35 8.42
CA ILE A 176 9.33 2.15 9.86
C ILE A 176 8.61 0.92 10.45
N VAL A 177 9.28 0.27 11.39
CA VAL A 177 8.76 -0.83 12.24
C VAL A 177 9.18 -0.59 13.70
N SER A 178 8.61 -1.36 14.63
CA SER A 178 9.03 -1.35 16.04
C SER A 178 10.53 -1.68 16.19
N PRO A 179 11.27 -0.99 17.09
CA PRO A 179 10.77 0.02 18.04
C PRO A 179 10.73 1.46 17.50
N ALA A 180 11.22 1.71 16.27
CA ALA A 180 11.32 3.06 15.71
C ALA A 180 9.96 3.76 15.59
N ASP A 181 8.90 3.03 15.22
CA ASP A 181 7.55 3.60 15.13
C ASP A 181 7.03 4.15 16.47
N ALA A 182 7.21 3.40 17.57
CA ALA A 182 6.83 3.80 18.91
C ALA A 182 7.70 4.95 19.45
N GLU A 183 9.00 4.92 19.17
CA GLU A 183 9.94 5.98 19.55
C GLU A 183 9.60 7.31 18.85
N ILE A 184 9.30 7.27 17.54
CA ILE A 184 8.87 8.46 16.79
C ILE A 184 7.52 8.95 17.34
N ALA A 185 6.56 8.06 17.57
CA ALA A 185 5.25 8.42 18.12
C ALA A 185 5.37 9.14 19.48
N ALA A 186 6.22 8.64 20.38
CA ALA A 186 6.46 9.28 21.67
C ALA A 186 7.00 10.72 21.52
N ARG A 187 7.91 10.97 20.57
CA ARG A 187 8.42 12.32 20.28
C ARG A 187 7.34 13.23 19.68
N ILE A 188 6.44 12.68 18.87
CA ILE A 188 5.29 13.44 18.34
C ILE A 188 4.36 13.85 19.48
N ASP A 189 4.08 12.94 20.42
CA ASP A 189 3.22 13.22 21.57
C ASP A 189 3.83 14.28 22.51
N GLU A 190 5.15 14.24 22.73
CA GLU A 190 5.88 15.28 23.47
C GLU A 190 5.76 16.68 22.83
N VAL A 191 5.78 16.75 21.49
CA VAL A 191 5.55 18.02 20.78
C VAL A 191 4.09 18.44 20.89
N ALA A 192 3.15 17.52 20.68
CA ALA A 192 1.72 17.80 20.73
C ALA A 192 1.27 18.30 22.12
N ALA A 193 1.84 17.76 23.20
CA ALA A 193 1.54 18.15 24.57
C ALA A 193 1.91 19.61 24.90
N ARG A 194 2.79 20.25 24.12
CA ARG A 194 3.14 21.68 24.31
C ARG A 194 2.03 22.62 23.85
N ALA A 195 1.17 22.16 22.94
CA ALA A 195 0.06 22.92 22.35
C ALA A 195 0.44 24.31 21.78
N ASP A 196 1.69 24.47 21.32
CA ASP A 196 2.21 25.72 20.74
C ASP A 196 3.06 25.43 19.50
N LEU A 197 2.44 25.48 18.33
CA LEU A 197 3.14 25.37 17.05
C LEU A 197 3.98 26.59 16.69
N GLY A 198 3.71 27.76 17.28
CA GLY A 198 4.52 28.95 17.06
C GLY A 198 5.96 28.79 17.55
N SER A 199 6.19 27.87 18.50
CA SER A 199 7.50 27.51 19.02
C SER A 199 8.29 26.53 18.13
N VAL A 200 7.65 25.87 17.16
CA VAL A 200 8.32 24.93 16.26
C VAL A 200 9.16 25.71 15.25
N PRO A 201 10.50 25.57 15.25
CA PRO A 201 11.34 26.33 14.35
C PRO A 201 11.08 25.94 12.90
N ARG A 202 11.03 26.93 12.02
CA ARG A 202 10.88 26.77 10.57
C ARG A 202 11.97 27.54 9.84
N SER A 203 12.42 27.01 8.72
CA SER A 203 13.36 27.67 7.82
C SER A 203 13.02 27.36 6.37
N SER A 204 13.05 28.36 5.49
CA SER A 204 12.94 28.14 4.04
C SER A 204 14.25 27.66 3.40
N ASP A 205 15.30 27.46 4.19
CA ASP A 205 16.60 26.95 3.75
C ASP A 205 16.60 25.42 3.61
N TYR A 206 15.73 24.91 2.74
CA TYR A 206 15.68 23.51 2.33
C TYR A 206 16.03 23.39 0.84
N GLU A 207 16.57 22.24 0.46
CA GLU A 207 16.97 21.96 -0.92
C GLU A 207 15.77 21.49 -1.75
N ILE A 208 15.75 21.84 -3.04
CA ILE A 208 14.94 21.12 -4.03
C ILE A 208 15.86 20.11 -4.71
N ALA A 209 15.49 18.83 -4.70
CA ALA A 209 16.25 17.80 -5.39
C ALA A 209 16.34 18.10 -6.88
N ASP A 210 17.51 17.85 -7.46
CA ASP A 210 17.73 17.96 -8.90
C ASP A 210 17.00 16.83 -9.64
N GLU A 211 16.59 17.10 -10.88
CA GLU A 211 15.84 16.13 -11.68
C GLU A 211 16.68 14.87 -12.00
N SER A 212 18.01 14.93 -11.86
CA SER A 212 18.90 13.76 -11.91
C SER A 212 18.53 12.63 -10.94
N VAL A 213 17.87 12.93 -9.81
CA VAL A 213 17.33 11.88 -8.92
C VAL A 213 16.23 11.08 -9.62
N VAL A 214 15.36 11.77 -10.36
CA VAL A 214 14.30 11.15 -11.16
C VAL A 214 14.90 10.40 -12.35
N GLU A 215 15.90 10.96 -13.04
CA GLU A 215 16.61 10.27 -14.13
C GLU A 215 17.31 9.00 -13.66
N ALA A 216 17.91 9.02 -12.47
CA ALA A 216 18.57 7.86 -11.89
C ALA A 216 17.56 6.73 -11.59
N TYR A 217 16.39 7.08 -11.05
CA TYR A 217 15.29 6.13 -10.88
C TYR A 217 14.83 5.56 -12.23
N VAL A 218 14.62 6.42 -13.23
CA VAL A 218 14.18 6.02 -14.57
C VAL A 218 15.16 5.02 -15.20
N THR A 219 16.45 5.35 -15.15
CA THR A 219 17.52 4.52 -15.70
C THR A 219 17.61 3.17 -14.99
N ALA A 220 17.59 3.17 -13.66
CA ALA A 220 17.65 1.93 -12.87
C ALA A 220 16.42 1.04 -13.10
N THR A 221 15.24 1.64 -13.23
CA THR A 221 13.99 0.91 -13.42
C THR A 221 13.84 0.35 -14.84
N ALA A 222 14.35 1.05 -15.85
CA ALA A 222 14.34 0.57 -17.23
C ALA A 222 15.14 -0.74 -17.41
N LEU A 223 16.15 -0.98 -16.55
CA LEU A 223 16.96 -2.21 -16.56
C LEU A 223 16.22 -3.44 -16.01
N VAL A 224 15.05 -3.28 -15.39
CA VAL A 224 14.26 -4.40 -14.85
C VAL A 224 13.84 -5.37 -15.96
N ALA A 225 13.44 -4.84 -17.11
CA ALA A 225 13.17 -5.64 -18.30
C ALA A 225 13.31 -4.77 -19.56
N PRO A 226 14.52 -4.61 -20.12
CA PRO A 226 14.69 -3.96 -21.42
C PRO A 226 13.83 -4.65 -22.49
N ALA A 227 13.25 -3.86 -23.39
CA ALA A 227 12.31 -4.36 -24.38
C ALA A 227 12.97 -5.38 -25.33
N PRO A 228 12.47 -6.63 -25.40
CA PRO A 228 12.93 -7.61 -26.37
C PRO A 228 12.28 -7.33 -27.74
N ALA A 229 12.61 -8.14 -28.76
CA ALA A 229 12.09 -7.91 -30.12
C ALA A 229 10.57 -8.06 -30.19
N GLY A 230 9.98 -8.95 -29.38
CA GLY A 230 8.54 -9.15 -29.26
C GLY A 230 7.75 -7.95 -28.73
N ALA A 231 8.42 -6.94 -28.18
CA ALA A 231 7.79 -5.68 -27.79
C ALA A 231 7.36 -4.83 -29.01
N ALA A 232 7.95 -5.09 -30.18
CA ALA A 232 7.60 -4.37 -31.40
C ALA A 232 6.11 -4.55 -31.73
N GLY A 233 5.41 -3.42 -31.91
CA GLY A 233 3.98 -3.40 -32.21
C GLY A 233 3.09 -3.91 -31.07
N LEU A 234 3.59 -3.95 -29.82
CA LEU A 234 2.75 -4.24 -28.67
C LEU A 234 1.67 -3.16 -28.52
N ASN A 235 0.40 -3.58 -28.60
CA ASN A 235 -0.75 -2.70 -28.45
C ASN A 235 -1.38 -2.88 -27.06
N TRP A 236 -1.32 -1.85 -26.24
CA TRP A 236 -1.73 -1.94 -24.84
C TRP A 236 -2.28 -0.61 -24.33
N VAL A 237 -3.06 -0.68 -23.24
CA VAL A 237 -3.69 0.47 -22.61
C VAL A 237 -3.09 0.75 -21.25
N TYR A 238 -2.97 2.04 -20.93
CA TYR A 238 -2.52 2.52 -19.63
C TYR A 238 -3.49 3.52 -19.01
N THR A 239 -3.71 3.40 -17.69
CA THR A 239 -4.36 4.43 -16.88
C THR A 239 -3.55 4.70 -15.61
N ALA A 240 -3.42 5.98 -15.26
CA ALA A 240 -2.84 6.41 -13.98
C ALA A 240 -3.91 6.62 -12.90
N MET A 241 -5.21 6.43 -13.21
CA MET A 241 -6.32 6.68 -12.28
C MET A 241 -6.28 8.06 -11.60
N HIS A 242 -5.95 9.09 -12.37
CA HIS A 242 -5.68 10.47 -11.93
C HIS A 242 -4.49 10.61 -10.97
N GLY A 243 -3.59 9.64 -11.01
CA GLY A 243 -2.37 9.57 -10.22
C GLY A 243 -1.17 10.23 -10.86
N VAL A 244 -0.06 10.15 -10.16
CA VAL A 244 1.24 10.77 -10.51
C VAL A 244 2.17 9.83 -11.28
N GLY A 245 1.73 8.60 -11.58
CA GLY A 245 2.55 7.55 -12.21
C GLY A 245 2.91 7.77 -13.68
N HIS A 246 2.03 8.42 -14.46
CA HIS A 246 2.10 8.43 -15.93
C HIS A 246 3.42 8.95 -16.48
N GLU A 247 3.86 10.14 -16.05
CA GLU A 247 5.04 10.78 -16.64
C GLU A 247 6.32 10.00 -16.33
N THR A 248 6.45 9.50 -15.10
CA THR A 248 7.57 8.65 -14.70
C THR A 248 7.57 7.34 -15.49
N LEU A 249 6.43 6.66 -15.58
CA LEU A 249 6.32 5.41 -16.35
C LEU A 249 6.65 5.65 -17.83
N ALA A 250 6.14 6.71 -18.46
CA ALA A 250 6.43 7.02 -19.86
C ALA A 250 7.94 7.15 -20.14
N ARG A 251 8.67 7.83 -19.25
CA ARG A 251 10.14 7.96 -19.32
C ARG A 251 10.87 6.63 -19.13
N VAL A 252 10.39 5.78 -18.21
CA VAL A 252 10.94 4.42 -18.04
C VAL A 252 10.72 3.58 -19.29
N LEU A 253 9.52 3.62 -19.88
CA LEU A 253 9.19 2.86 -21.09
C LEU A 253 10.02 3.30 -22.29
N GLU A 254 10.19 4.61 -22.49
CA GLU A 254 11.05 5.16 -23.54
C GLU A 254 12.50 4.68 -23.35
N THR A 255 13.03 4.77 -22.12
CA THR A 255 14.39 4.33 -21.79
C THR A 255 14.56 2.81 -21.96
N ALA A 256 13.54 2.02 -21.62
CA ALA A 256 13.54 0.56 -21.76
C ALA A 256 13.27 0.08 -23.19
N GLY A 257 12.77 0.95 -24.09
CA GLY A 257 12.52 0.64 -25.50
C GLY A 257 11.14 0.08 -25.83
N TYR A 258 10.14 0.25 -24.96
CA TYR A 258 8.76 -0.20 -25.22
C TYR A 258 7.96 0.82 -26.04
N PRO A 259 6.98 0.37 -26.86
CA PRO A 259 6.04 1.29 -27.49
C PRO A 259 5.15 1.97 -26.45
N ALA A 260 4.82 3.24 -26.70
CA ALA A 260 3.91 4.00 -25.85
C ALA A 260 2.50 3.36 -25.84
N PRO A 261 1.80 3.35 -24.69
CA PRO A 261 0.45 2.83 -24.59
C PRO A 261 -0.58 3.76 -25.24
N THR A 262 -1.75 3.22 -25.55
CA THR A 262 -2.96 4.04 -25.65
C THR A 262 -3.38 4.43 -24.23
N VAL A 263 -3.43 5.73 -23.94
CA VAL A 263 -3.78 6.21 -22.59
C VAL A 263 -5.28 6.40 -22.41
N VAL A 264 -5.78 6.13 -21.21
CA VAL A 264 -7.14 6.53 -20.82
C VAL A 264 -7.14 8.04 -20.56
N THR A 265 -7.44 8.84 -21.59
CA THR A 265 -7.35 10.31 -21.56
C THR A 265 -8.07 10.93 -20.36
N ALA A 266 -9.23 10.39 -19.96
CA ALA A 266 -10.02 10.89 -18.84
C ALA A 266 -9.41 10.63 -17.46
N GLN A 267 -8.35 9.81 -17.35
CA GLN A 267 -7.72 9.40 -16.09
C GLN A 267 -6.19 9.61 -16.07
N ILE A 268 -5.61 10.25 -17.09
CA ILE A 268 -4.15 10.27 -17.26
C ILE A 268 -3.47 11.42 -16.50
N ALA A 269 -4.17 12.55 -16.32
CA ALA A 269 -3.62 13.72 -15.62
C ALA A 269 -3.85 13.60 -14.10
N PRO A 270 -2.89 14.01 -13.25
CA PRO A 270 -3.09 14.05 -11.81
C PRO A 270 -4.29 14.92 -11.40
N ASP A 271 -5.25 14.34 -10.65
CA ASP A 271 -6.38 15.05 -10.04
C ASP A 271 -6.77 14.36 -8.73
N GLY A 272 -6.41 14.98 -7.60
CA GLY A 272 -6.67 14.46 -6.25
C GLY A 272 -8.15 14.33 -5.86
N ARG A 273 -9.09 14.76 -6.72
CA ARG A 273 -10.54 14.51 -6.54
C ARG A 273 -10.97 13.16 -7.11
N PHE A 274 -10.14 12.51 -7.91
CA PHE A 274 -10.41 11.23 -8.58
C PHE A 274 -11.78 11.19 -9.29
N PRO A 275 -12.13 12.17 -10.15
CA PRO A 275 -13.51 12.46 -10.54
C PRO A 275 -14.24 11.37 -11.34
N THR A 276 -13.54 10.34 -11.82
CA THR A 276 -14.14 9.25 -12.61
C THR A 276 -14.30 7.95 -11.82
N VAL A 277 -13.87 7.90 -10.56
CA VAL A 277 -13.93 6.70 -9.72
C VAL A 277 -14.38 7.05 -8.30
N ALA A 278 -15.23 6.21 -7.71
CA ALA A 278 -15.64 6.43 -6.31
C ALA A 278 -14.48 6.17 -5.33
N PHE A 279 -13.60 5.23 -5.68
CA PHE A 279 -12.45 4.84 -4.89
C PHE A 279 -11.31 4.52 -5.86
N PRO A 280 -10.15 5.21 -5.78
CA PRO A 280 -9.08 5.08 -6.78
C PRO A 280 -8.17 3.87 -6.50
N ASN A 281 -8.77 2.70 -6.33
CA ASN A 281 -8.08 1.42 -6.25
C ASN A 281 -8.48 0.57 -7.46
N PRO A 282 -7.53 0.12 -8.30
CA PRO A 282 -7.82 -0.74 -9.44
C PRO A 282 -8.59 -2.05 -9.10
N GLU A 283 -8.57 -2.48 -7.83
CA GLU A 283 -9.31 -3.67 -7.39
C GLU A 283 -10.82 -3.45 -7.29
N GLU A 284 -11.25 -2.21 -7.11
CA GLU A 284 -12.63 -1.87 -6.81
C GLU A 284 -13.54 -2.10 -8.03
N PRO A 285 -14.73 -2.67 -7.83
CA PRO A 285 -15.70 -2.82 -8.90
C PRO A 285 -15.97 -1.50 -9.63
N GLY A 286 -15.79 -1.51 -10.96
CA GLY A 286 -16.00 -0.34 -11.82
C GLY A 286 -14.78 0.58 -11.99
N ALA A 287 -13.74 0.48 -11.16
CA ALA A 287 -12.55 1.34 -11.24
C ALA A 287 -11.82 1.22 -12.59
N MET A 288 -11.80 0.02 -13.17
CA MET A 288 -11.17 -0.29 -14.46
C MET A 288 -12.06 -0.05 -15.68
N GLY A 289 -13.31 0.43 -15.50
CA GLY A 289 -14.31 0.50 -16.57
C GLY A 289 -13.87 1.31 -17.79
N LEU A 290 -13.31 2.50 -17.58
CA LEU A 290 -12.79 3.34 -18.67
C LEU A 290 -11.59 2.70 -19.37
N ALA A 291 -10.73 1.98 -18.64
CA ALA A 291 -9.61 1.27 -19.23
C ALA A 291 -10.08 0.12 -20.13
N PHE A 292 -11.10 -0.64 -19.71
CA PHE A 292 -11.72 -1.67 -20.53
C PHE A 292 -12.37 -1.08 -21.79
N GLU A 293 -12.97 0.10 -21.69
CA GLU A 293 -13.51 0.81 -22.85
C GLU A 293 -12.44 1.22 -23.85
N THR A 294 -11.41 1.93 -23.39
CA THR A 294 -10.28 2.33 -24.23
C THR A 294 -9.60 1.12 -24.86
N ALA A 295 -9.48 0.00 -24.14
CA ALA A 295 -8.83 -1.21 -24.64
C ALA A 295 -9.63 -1.89 -25.76
N ARG A 296 -10.97 -1.90 -25.67
CA ARG A 296 -11.83 -2.39 -26.77
C ARG A 296 -11.71 -1.51 -28.01
N GLU A 297 -11.71 -0.19 -27.83
CA GLU A 297 -11.60 0.76 -28.95
C GLU A 297 -10.24 0.69 -29.64
N ALA A 298 -9.17 0.52 -28.86
CA ALA A 298 -7.81 0.40 -29.37
C ALA A 298 -7.49 -1.00 -29.92
N GLY A 299 -8.31 -2.02 -29.63
CA GLY A 299 -7.97 -3.41 -29.93
C GLY A 299 -6.73 -3.88 -29.17
N ALA A 300 -6.59 -3.47 -27.91
CA ALA A 300 -5.43 -3.75 -27.08
C ALA A 300 -5.34 -5.23 -26.67
N GLU A 301 -4.13 -5.67 -26.36
CA GLU A 301 -3.81 -7.02 -25.91
C GLU A 301 -3.58 -7.10 -24.39
N LEU A 302 -3.39 -5.94 -23.75
CA LEU A 302 -3.05 -5.80 -22.35
C LEU A 302 -3.57 -4.46 -21.82
N ILE A 303 -3.98 -4.44 -20.56
CA ILE A 303 -4.26 -3.22 -19.81
C ILE A 303 -3.38 -3.20 -18.57
N VAL A 304 -2.78 -2.05 -18.32
CA VAL A 304 -1.99 -1.76 -17.13
C VAL A 304 -2.60 -0.55 -16.42
N ALA A 305 -2.78 -0.66 -15.10
CA ALA A 305 -3.24 0.44 -14.28
C ALA A 305 -2.38 0.59 -13.03
N ASN A 306 -2.04 1.83 -12.68
CA ASN A 306 -1.47 2.16 -11.39
C ASN A 306 -2.51 2.86 -10.50
N ASP A 307 -2.36 2.70 -9.18
CA ASP A 307 -3.08 3.54 -8.22
C ASP A 307 -2.46 4.96 -8.16
N PRO A 308 -3.08 5.93 -7.44
CA PRO A 308 -2.71 7.33 -7.54
C PRO A 308 -1.25 7.68 -7.23
N ASP A 309 -0.61 7.00 -6.29
CA ASP A 309 0.80 7.19 -5.95
C ASP A 309 1.74 6.17 -6.62
N ALA A 310 1.18 5.36 -7.52
CA ALA A 310 1.83 4.36 -8.37
C ALA A 310 2.71 3.35 -7.62
N ASP A 311 2.31 3.00 -6.39
CA ASP A 311 2.93 1.89 -5.66
C ASP A 311 2.25 0.54 -6.00
N ARG A 312 1.02 0.55 -6.53
CA ARG A 312 0.30 -0.66 -6.99
C ARG A 312 0.27 -0.82 -8.51
N LEU A 313 0.07 -2.07 -8.93
CA LEU A 313 -0.14 -2.44 -10.32
C LEU A 313 -1.34 -3.40 -10.48
N ALA A 314 -2.28 -3.03 -11.35
CA ALA A 314 -3.26 -3.98 -11.88
C ALA A 314 -2.98 -4.28 -13.34
N VAL A 315 -3.29 -5.52 -13.71
CA VAL A 315 -3.18 -6.02 -15.08
C VAL A 315 -4.53 -6.61 -15.49
N ALA A 316 -4.96 -6.36 -16.71
CA ALA A 316 -6.09 -7.06 -17.30
C ALA A 316 -5.76 -7.56 -18.69
N ILE A 317 -6.34 -8.71 -19.04
CA ILE A 317 -6.14 -9.40 -20.30
C ILE A 317 -7.48 -9.65 -21.00
N PRO A 318 -7.50 -9.83 -22.33
CA PRO A 318 -8.69 -10.24 -23.04
C PRO A 318 -9.21 -11.58 -22.51
N ASP A 319 -10.53 -11.66 -22.29
CA ASP A 319 -11.21 -12.87 -21.86
C ASP A 319 -12.63 -12.88 -22.43
N ALA A 320 -12.87 -13.79 -23.37
CA ALA A 320 -14.15 -13.89 -24.05
C ALA A 320 -15.30 -14.38 -23.14
N ALA A 321 -14.98 -15.05 -22.03
CA ALA A 321 -15.96 -15.46 -21.04
C ALA A 321 -16.31 -14.34 -20.05
N ALA A 322 -15.44 -13.34 -19.90
CA ALA A 322 -15.67 -12.23 -19.00
C ALA A 322 -16.71 -11.24 -19.55
N PRO A 323 -17.60 -10.69 -18.71
CA PRO A 323 -18.48 -9.59 -19.12
C PRO A 323 -17.68 -8.41 -19.68
N GLY A 324 -17.94 -8.04 -20.93
CA GLY A 324 -17.22 -6.96 -21.61
C GLY A 324 -15.89 -7.36 -22.25
N GLY A 325 -15.53 -8.65 -22.26
CA GLY A 325 -14.39 -9.18 -23.00
C GLY A 325 -13.03 -9.01 -22.32
N TRP A 326 -13.00 -8.59 -21.06
CA TRP A 326 -11.79 -8.29 -20.31
C TRP A 326 -11.85 -8.84 -18.89
N ARG A 327 -10.76 -9.47 -18.44
CA ARG A 327 -10.60 -9.96 -17.08
C ARG A 327 -9.42 -9.26 -16.40
N ARG A 328 -9.71 -8.59 -15.29
CA ARG A 328 -8.65 -8.12 -14.37
C ARG A 328 -8.05 -9.34 -13.67
N LEU A 329 -6.74 -9.47 -13.74
CA LEU A 329 -6.01 -10.48 -12.97
C LEU A 329 -6.02 -10.10 -11.48
N THR A 330 -6.12 -11.11 -10.63
CA THR A 330 -5.93 -10.95 -9.19
C THR A 330 -4.47 -10.58 -8.89
N GLY A 331 -4.22 -9.94 -7.75
CA GLY A 331 -2.82 -9.65 -7.38
C GLY A 331 -2.01 -10.90 -7.06
N ASN A 332 -2.67 -12.01 -6.71
CA ASN A 332 -2.01 -13.30 -6.63
C ASN A 332 -1.59 -13.82 -8.00
N GLU A 333 -2.43 -13.77 -9.05
CA GLU A 333 -2.03 -14.19 -10.40
C GLU A 333 -0.84 -13.38 -10.93
N VAL A 334 -0.91 -12.04 -10.82
CA VAL A 334 0.20 -11.15 -11.23
C VAL A 334 1.43 -11.41 -10.37
N GLY A 335 1.25 -11.59 -9.06
CA GLY A 335 2.32 -11.86 -8.10
C GLY A 335 3.07 -13.16 -8.39
N LEU A 336 2.33 -14.23 -8.72
CA LEU A 336 2.94 -15.52 -9.07
C LEU A 336 3.68 -15.46 -10.41
N LEU A 337 3.14 -14.77 -11.42
CA LEU A 337 3.85 -14.58 -12.68
C LEU A 337 5.17 -13.81 -12.52
N LEU A 338 5.14 -12.70 -11.77
CA LEU A 338 6.35 -11.92 -11.50
C LEU A 338 7.35 -12.67 -10.60
N GLY A 339 6.85 -13.42 -9.62
CA GLY A 339 7.67 -14.30 -8.79
C GLY A 339 8.33 -15.41 -9.60
N TRP A 340 7.60 -16.01 -10.55
CA TRP A 340 8.14 -17.01 -11.46
C TRP A 340 9.21 -16.41 -12.38
N ARG A 341 8.99 -15.20 -12.93
CA ARG A 341 10.01 -14.46 -13.68
C ARG A 341 11.29 -14.29 -12.85
N ALA A 342 11.15 -13.78 -11.64
CA ALA A 342 12.29 -13.56 -10.74
C ALA A 342 13.02 -14.88 -10.47
N ALA A 343 12.29 -15.94 -10.16
CA ALA A 343 12.85 -17.26 -9.86
C ALA A 343 13.65 -17.87 -11.03
N ARG A 344 13.19 -17.69 -12.27
CA ARG A 344 13.92 -18.13 -13.48
C ARG A 344 15.28 -17.45 -13.66
N THR A 345 15.44 -16.24 -13.14
CA THR A 345 16.65 -15.43 -13.30
C THR A 345 17.58 -15.49 -12.08
N ALA A 346 17.04 -15.82 -10.91
CA ALA A 346 17.78 -15.88 -9.67
C ALA A 346 18.67 -17.13 -9.59
N THR A 347 19.89 -16.97 -9.10
CA THR A 347 20.80 -18.09 -8.78
C THR A 347 20.74 -18.50 -7.32
N SER A 348 20.30 -17.59 -6.44
CA SER A 348 20.09 -17.75 -5.00
C SER A 348 19.24 -16.58 -4.49
N GLY A 349 18.73 -16.69 -3.27
CA GLY A 349 17.96 -15.63 -2.61
C GLY A 349 16.55 -16.08 -2.25
N THR A 350 15.73 -15.10 -1.84
CA THR A 350 14.44 -15.34 -1.20
C THR A 350 13.29 -14.74 -2.00
N LEU A 351 12.25 -15.53 -2.24
CA LEU A 351 10.93 -15.03 -2.61
C LEU A 351 10.11 -14.79 -1.34
N ALA A 352 9.56 -13.59 -1.18
CA ALA A 352 8.77 -13.25 0.00
C ALA A 352 7.36 -12.78 -0.37
N CYS A 353 6.40 -13.09 0.47
CA CYS A 353 5.07 -12.48 0.38
C CYS A 353 4.45 -12.23 1.74
N SER A 354 3.38 -11.44 1.76
CA SER A 354 2.52 -11.37 2.93
C SER A 354 1.90 -12.74 3.19
N LEU A 355 1.65 -13.08 4.46
CA LEU A 355 1.06 -14.35 4.84
C LEU A 355 -0.35 -14.55 4.26
N VAL A 356 -1.03 -13.46 3.87
CA VAL A 356 -2.37 -13.46 3.25
C VAL A 356 -2.32 -13.57 1.72
N SER A 357 -1.11 -13.58 1.14
CA SER A 357 -0.91 -13.84 -0.29
C SER A 357 -0.90 -15.33 -0.59
N SER A 358 -1.14 -15.69 -1.85
CA SER A 358 -1.19 -17.06 -2.32
C SER A 358 0.06 -17.85 -1.91
N PRO A 359 -0.11 -19.10 -1.40
CA PRO A 359 1.01 -19.97 -1.07
C PRO A 359 1.76 -20.48 -2.32
N GLY A 360 1.24 -20.23 -3.53
CA GLY A 360 1.90 -20.65 -4.77
C GLY A 360 3.33 -20.13 -4.94
N LEU A 361 3.67 -18.99 -4.32
CA LEU A 361 5.03 -18.45 -4.38
C LEU A 361 6.04 -19.35 -3.67
N GLN A 362 5.60 -20.02 -2.60
CA GLN A 362 6.43 -21.02 -1.92
C GLN A 362 6.74 -22.18 -2.88
N THR A 363 5.74 -22.67 -3.62
CA THR A 363 5.94 -23.75 -4.58
C THR A 363 6.87 -23.34 -5.73
N ILE A 364 6.80 -22.09 -6.18
CA ILE A 364 7.75 -21.54 -7.15
C ILE A 364 9.17 -21.51 -6.56
N ALA A 365 9.35 -21.00 -5.34
CA ALA A 365 10.66 -20.95 -4.69
C ALA A 365 11.27 -22.35 -4.57
N GLU A 366 10.52 -23.31 -4.06
CA GLU A 366 10.93 -24.71 -3.89
C GLU A 366 11.32 -25.34 -5.23
N HIS A 367 10.57 -25.08 -6.30
CA HIS A 367 10.86 -25.59 -7.63
C HIS A 367 12.22 -25.12 -8.17
N TYR A 368 12.59 -23.87 -7.90
CA TYR A 368 13.86 -23.28 -8.33
C TYR A 368 14.99 -23.41 -7.29
N GLY A 369 14.74 -24.06 -6.15
CA GLY A 369 15.72 -24.20 -5.07
C GLY A 369 16.06 -22.87 -4.37
N LEU A 370 15.11 -21.94 -4.34
CA LEU A 370 15.19 -20.64 -3.65
C LEU A 370 14.58 -20.72 -2.26
N ASP A 371 14.95 -19.78 -1.40
CA ASP A 371 14.34 -19.62 -0.09
C ASP A 371 12.96 -18.96 -0.22
N PHE A 372 12.07 -19.26 0.74
CA PHE A 372 10.76 -18.63 0.84
C PHE A 372 10.55 -18.00 2.23
N THR A 373 9.91 -16.83 2.26
CA THR A 373 9.55 -16.16 3.53
C THR A 373 8.13 -15.59 3.47
N ALA A 374 7.26 -16.06 4.37
CA ALA A 374 5.97 -15.43 4.64
C ALA A 374 6.09 -14.40 5.77
N THR A 375 5.57 -13.20 5.56
CA THR A 375 5.66 -12.07 6.50
C THR A 375 4.28 -11.58 6.94
N LEU A 376 4.19 -10.69 7.94
CA LEU A 376 2.92 -9.99 8.21
C LEU A 376 2.53 -9.10 7.03
N THR A 377 1.24 -8.77 6.90
CA THR A 377 0.75 -7.79 5.92
C THR A 377 1.48 -6.45 6.09
N GLY A 378 1.93 -5.88 4.97
CA GLY A 378 2.66 -4.63 4.86
C GLY A 378 4.09 -4.80 4.33
N PHE A 379 4.44 -4.01 3.33
CA PHE A 379 5.77 -4.06 2.69
C PHE A 379 6.94 -3.71 3.61
N LYS A 380 6.67 -3.06 4.75
CA LYS A 380 7.65 -2.88 5.82
C LYS A 380 8.24 -4.20 6.31
N TRP A 381 7.51 -5.31 6.23
CA TRP A 381 8.00 -6.64 6.58
C TRP A 381 8.60 -7.36 5.37
N ILE A 382 7.93 -7.30 4.21
CA ILE A 382 8.36 -7.98 2.99
C ILE A 382 9.75 -7.49 2.55
N SER A 383 10.00 -6.17 2.53
CA SER A 383 11.25 -5.60 2.03
C SER A 383 12.47 -5.91 2.91
N ARG A 384 12.23 -6.38 4.15
CA ARG A 384 13.24 -6.81 5.12
C ARG A 384 13.56 -8.30 5.08
N ALA A 385 12.89 -9.09 4.23
CA ALA A 385 13.21 -10.50 4.10
C ALA A 385 14.69 -10.69 3.69
N PRO A 386 15.46 -11.56 4.37
CA PRO A 386 16.87 -11.78 4.05
C PRO A 386 17.05 -12.26 2.62
N GLY A 387 18.01 -11.70 1.88
CA GLY A 387 18.32 -12.14 0.51
C GLY A 387 17.18 -11.95 -0.49
N LEU A 388 16.24 -11.02 -0.21
CA LEU A 388 15.06 -10.79 -1.05
C LEU A 388 15.45 -10.51 -2.52
N VAL A 389 14.90 -11.33 -3.43
CA VAL A 389 14.96 -11.11 -4.88
C VAL A 389 13.60 -10.71 -5.45
N TYR A 390 12.51 -11.07 -4.77
CA TYR A 390 11.15 -10.69 -5.16
C TYR A 390 10.21 -10.69 -3.96
N GLY A 391 9.40 -9.63 -3.83
CA GLY A 391 8.41 -9.47 -2.77
C GLY A 391 7.01 -9.15 -3.32
N PHE A 392 5.93 -9.74 -2.78
CA PHE A 392 4.58 -9.30 -3.14
C PHE A 392 3.51 -9.41 -2.06
N GLU A 393 2.46 -8.62 -2.23
CA GLU A 393 1.22 -8.65 -1.44
C GLU A 393 0.03 -8.75 -2.39
N GLU A 394 -0.95 -9.60 -2.05
CA GLU A 394 -2.13 -9.86 -2.90
C GLU A 394 -2.91 -8.59 -3.27
N ALA A 395 -2.84 -7.56 -2.43
CA ALA A 395 -3.43 -6.24 -2.65
C ALA A 395 -2.63 -5.39 -3.66
N LEU A 396 -2.27 -5.99 -4.79
CA LEU A 396 -1.61 -5.39 -5.95
C LEU A 396 -0.23 -4.77 -5.72
N GLY A 397 0.48 -5.20 -4.68
CA GLY A 397 1.80 -4.68 -4.34
C GLY A 397 2.93 -5.61 -4.76
N TYR A 398 3.90 -5.12 -5.52
CA TYR A 398 5.04 -5.93 -5.99
C TYR A 398 6.35 -5.16 -5.85
N LEU A 399 7.40 -5.87 -5.46
CA LEU A 399 8.79 -5.41 -5.47
C LEU A 399 9.62 -6.37 -6.30
N VAL A 400 9.80 -6.02 -7.56
CA VAL A 400 10.59 -6.78 -8.55
C VAL A 400 12.06 -6.38 -8.59
N ASN A 401 12.40 -5.23 -7.98
CA ASN A 401 13.75 -4.69 -7.96
C ASN A 401 14.17 -4.24 -6.54
N PRO A 402 14.33 -5.19 -5.59
CA PRO A 402 14.66 -4.90 -4.19
C PRO A 402 16.03 -4.25 -3.97
N GLY A 403 16.93 -4.30 -4.96
CA GLY A 403 18.21 -3.59 -4.90
C GLY A 403 18.06 -2.08 -5.07
N THR A 404 17.04 -1.64 -5.82
CA THR A 404 16.78 -0.23 -6.14
C THR A 404 15.77 0.39 -5.17
N VAL A 405 14.70 -0.32 -4.81
CA VAL A 405 13.59 0.19 -3.97
C VAL A 405 13.30 -0.77 -2.80
N ARG A 406 12.89 -0.25 -1.64
CA ARG A 406 12.50 -1.04 -0.44
C ARG A 406 11.03 -0.89 -0.04
N ASP A 407 10.18 -0.68 -1.03
CA ASP A 407 8.70 -0.62 -0.94
C ASP A 407 8.12 -1.20 -2.23
N LYS A 408 6.78 -1.24 -2.36
CA LYS A 408 6.13 -1.56 -3.62
C LYS A 408 6.53 -0.55 -4.68
N ASP A 409 6.67 -1.06 -5.91
CA ASP A 409 6.96 -0.24 -7.07
C ASP A 409 6.14 -0.72 -8.26
N GLY A 410 4.96 -0.10 -8.43
CA GLY A 410 4.02 -0.39 -9.51
C GLY A 410 4.56 -0.02 -10.90
N ILE A 411 5.54 0.87 -10.99
CA ILE A 411 6.18 1.27 -12.25
C ILE A 411 7.16 0.18 -12.69
N SER A 412 8.04 -0.26 -11.80
CA SER A 412 8.96 -1.37 -12.08
C SER A 412 8.22 -2.67 -12.39
N ALA A 413 7.12 -2.93 -11.68
CA ALA A 413 6.27 -4.09 -11.92
C ALA A 413 5.58 -4.01 -13.30
N ALA A 414 5.16 -2.82 -13.74
CA ALA A 414 4.58 -2.62 -15.07
C ALA A 414 5.60 -2.98 -16.16
N VAL A 415 6.85 -2.52 -16.03
CA VAL A 415 7.94 -2.87 -16.96
C VAL A 415 8.22 -4.37 -16.96
N ALA A 416 8.23 -5.01 -15.80
CA ALA A 416 8.42 -6.47 -15.70
C ALA A 416 7.28 -7.26 -16.37
N ILE A 417 6.02 -6.82 -16.23
CA ILE A 417 4.88 -7.43 -16.93
C ILE A 417 4.97 -7.23 -18.44
N LEU A 418 5.33 -6.03 -18.91
CA LEU A 418 5.52 -5.78 -20.34
C LEU A 418 6.64 -6.65 -20.92
N GLY A 419 7.71 -6.89 -20.15
CA GLY A 419 8.75 -7.85 -20.50
C GLY A 419 8.22 -9.27 -20.68
N LEU A 420 7.41 -9.77 -19.74
CA LEU A 420 6.77 -11.08 -19.86
C LEU A 420 5.86 -11.19 -21.08
N VAL A 421 5.06 -10.16 -21.35
CA VAL A 421 4.16 -10.13 -22.51
C VAL A 421 4.96 -10.10 -23.82
N ALA A 422 6.02 -9.31 -23.87
CA ALA A 422 6.87 -9.21 -25.04
C ALA A 422 7.63 -10.51 -25.32
N GLU A 423 8.16 -11.18 -24.29
CA GLU A 423 8.79 -12.51 -24.40
C GLU A 423 7.77 -13.56 -24.87
N ALA A 424 6.56 -13.58 -24.31
CA ALA A 424 5.49 -14.49 -24.75
C ALA A 424 5.13 -14.29 -26.23
N ARG A 425 5.08 -13.03 -26.69
CA ARG A 425 4.80 -12.70 -28.10
C ARG A 425 5.83 -13.27 -29.06
N GLU A 426 7.11 -13.35 -28.68
CA GLU A 426 8.16 -13.98 -29.52
C GLU A 426 7.90 -15.47 -29.73
N GLU A 427 7.26 -16.12 -28.76
CA GLU A 427 6.85 -17.52 -28.79
C GLU A 427 5.47 -17.73 -29.43
N GLY A 428 4.78 -16.66 -29.86
CA GLY A 428 3.41 -16.72 -30.37
C GLY A 428 2.37 -17.02 -29.28
N ARG A 429 2.68 -16.67 -28.03
CA ARG A 429 1.88 -16.91 -26.83
C ARG A 429 1.37 -15.60 -26.24
N THR A 430 0.38 -15.72 -25.38
CA THR A 430 -0.24 -14.62 -24.62
C THR A 430 0.12 -14.70 -23.14
N LEU A 431 -0.18 -13.64 -22.39
CA LEU A 431 -0.07 -13.68 -20.93
C LEU A 431 -1.01 -14.73 -20.30
N GLY A 432 -2.16 -15.00 -20.93
CA GLY A 432 -3.07 -16.08 -20.53
C GLY A 432 -2.40 -17.45 -20.64
N ASP A 433 -1.69 -17.72 -21.73
CA ASP A 433 -0.96 -18.98 -21.90
C ASP A 433 0.16 -19.16 -20.85
N LEU A 434 0.74 -18.05 -20.35
CA LEU A 434 1.70 -18.10 -19.24
C LEU A 434 1.02 -18.38 -17.90
N LEU A 435 -0.21 -17.90 -17.67
CA LEU A 435 -0.99 -18.25 -16.48
C LEU A 435 -1.30 -19.74 -16.46
N ASP A 436 -1.73 -20.30 -17.59
CA ASP A 436 -2.06 -21.72 -17.72
C ASP A 436 -0.82 -22.62 -17.54
N GLU A 437 0.32 -22.21 -18.11
CA GLU A 437 1.59 -22.92 -17.90
C GLU A 437 2.04 -22.86 -16.44
N SER A 438 1.96 -21.69 -15.81
CA SER A 438 2.30 -21.51 -14.40
C SER A 438 1.43 -22.41 -13.51
N ALA A 439 0.11 -22.41 -13.75
CA ALA A 439 -0.83 -23.26 -13.00
C ALA A 439 -0.56 -24.75 -13.20
N THR A 440 -0.23 -25.19 -14.43
CA THR A 440 0.13 -26.58 -14.71
C THR A 440 1.44 -26.98 -14.03
N THR A 441 2.41 -26.06 -13.96
CA THR A 441 3.76 -26.34 -13.43
C THR A 441 3.80 -26.32 -11.91
N PHE A 442 3.16 -25.33 -11.28
CA PHE A 442 3.25 -25.08 -9.84
C PHE A 442 1.99 -25.50 -9.08
N GLY A 443 0.86 -25.66 -9.77
CA GLY A 443 -0.42 -26.05 -9.20
C GLY A 443 -1.52 -25.01 -9.45
N HIS A 444 -2.76 -25.48 -9.51
CA HIS A 444 -3.94 -24.64 -9.68
C HIS A 444 -4.34 -24.02 -8.34
N PHE A 445 -3.74 -22.88 -8.01
CA PHE A 445 -4.09 -22.10 -6.84
C PHE A 445 -5.25 -21.16 -7.14
N ALA A 446 -6.24 -21.11 -6.25
CA ALA A 446 -7.27 -20.08 -6.25
C ALA A 446 -7.33 -19.44 -4.86
N SER A 447 -7.48 -18.12 -4.84
CA SER A 447 -7.57 -17.36 -3.60
C SER A 447 -8.80 -16.46 -3.60
N GLY A 448 -9.37 -16.23 -2.42
CA GLY A 448 -10.54 -15.40 -2.23
C GLY A 448 -10.48 -14.64 -0.90
N GLN A 449 -11.45 -13.75 -0.70
CA GLN A 449 -11.55 -12.98 0.54
C GLN A 449 -13.02 -12.83 0.96
N VAL A 450 -13.29 -13.15 2.23
CA VAL A 450 -14.52 -12.77 2.91
C VAL A 450 -14.24 -11.52 3.74
N SER A 451 -15.02 -10.46 3.52
CA SER A 451 -14.91 -9.20 4.23
C SER A 451 -16.19 -8.92 5.02
N LEU A 452 -16.09 -8.92 6.34
CA LEU A 452 -17.19 -8.56 7.25
C LEU A 452 -16.99 -7.12 7.72
N ARG A 453 -17.79 -6.19 7.20
CA ARG A 453 -17.83 -4.79 7.66
C ARG A 453 -18.75 -4.70 8.88
N VAL A 454 -18.31 -3.97 9.90
CA VAL A 454 -19.07 -3.72 11.13
C VAL A 454 -19.18 -2.22 11.39
N ASP A 455 -20.28 -1.80 12.01
CA ASP A 455 -20.42 -0.43 12.51
C ASP A 455 -19.79 -0.27 13.91
N ASP A 456 -19.81 -1.35 14.71
CA ASP A 456 -19.21 -1.44 16.03
C ASP A 456 -17.95 -2.32 15.99
N VAL A 457 -16.78 -1.69 16.08
CA VAL A 457 -15.47 -2.36 16.06
C VAL A 457 -15.29 -3.39 17.19
N SER A 458 -16.05 -3.28 18.30
CA SER A 458 -15.99 -4.27 19.38
C SER A 458 -16.56 -5.63 18.96
N VAL A 459 -17.38 -5.69 17.90
CA VAL A 459 -17.85 -6.94 17.28
C VAL A 459 -16.65 -7.77 16.78
N ILE A 460 -15.66 -7.12 16.17
CA ILE A 460 -14.45 -7.81 15.66
C ILE A 460 -13.72 -8.51 16.81
N GLY A 461 -13.53 -7.81 17.93
CA GLY A 461 -12.90 -8.37 19.12
C GLY A 461 -13.67 -9.58 19.66
N ARG A 462 -15.01 -9.49 19.72
CA ARG A 462 -15.87 -10.61 20.14
C ARG A 462 -15.72 -11.83 19.23
N ILE A 463 -15.78 -11.65 17.92
CA ILE A 463 -15.61 -12.75 16.94
C ILE A 463 -14.24 -13.40 17.11
N MET A 464 -13.17 -12.61 17.16
CA MET A 464 -11.80 -13.14 17.32
C MET A 464 -11.62 -13.88 18.65
N THR A 465 -12.24 -13.40 19.74
CA THR A 465 -12.26 -14.13 21.02
C THR A 465 -13.06 -15.43 20.92
N ALA A 466 -14.23 -15.41 20.27
CA ALA A 466 -15.07 -16.60 20.10
C ALA A 466 -14.36 -17.70 19.31
N LEU A 467 -13.73 -17.35 18.18
CA LEU A 467 -12.96 -18.29 17.36
C LEU A 467 -11.78 -18.91 18.12
N ARG A 468 -11.14 -18.16 19.02
CA ARG A 468 -10.08 -18.69 19.89
C ARG A 468 -10.61 -19.62 20.96
N ALA A 469 -11.76 -19.30 21.56
CA ALA A 469 -12.35 -20.07 22.63
C ALA A 469 -12.97 -21.40 22.13
N ALA A 470 -13.54 -21.39 20.93
CA ALA A 470 -14.13 -22.55 20.28
C ALA A 470 -13.68 -22.61 18.81
N PRO A 471 -12.45 -23.10 18.54
CA PRO A 471 -11.94 -23.25 17.18
C PRO A 471 -12.87 -24.16 16.35
N PRO A 472 -13.17 -23.81 15.09
CA PRO A 472 -13.99 -24.65 14.24
C PRO A 472 -13.29 -25.99 13.98
N ALA A 473 -14.03 -27.10 14.06
CA ALA A 473 -13.52 -28.42 13.71
C ALA A 473 -13.47 -28.66 12.20
N SER A 474 -14.24 -27.89 11.43
CA SER A 474 -14.29 -27.94 9.97
C SER A 474 -14.65 -26.58 9.38
N ILE A 475 -14.24 -26.35 8.13
CA ILE A 475 -14.73 -25.27 7.27
C ILE A 475 -15.51 -25.93 6.14
N GLY A 476 -16.83 -25.70 6.09
CA GLY A 476 -17.72 -26.46 5.21
C GLY A 476 -17.61 -27.96 5.52
N SER A 477 -17.33 -28.78 4.50
CA SER A 477 -17.16 -30.23 4.62
C SER A 477 -15.73 -30.68 4.94
N VAL A 478 -14.75 -29.76 5.00
CA VAL A 478 -13.34 -30.11 5.18
C VAL A 478 -12.93 -29.89 6.63
N ALA A 479 -12.32 -30.90 7.25
CA ALA A 479 -11.84 -30.80 8.62
C ALA A 479 -10.66 -29.82 8.74
N VAL A 480 -10.59 -29.12 9.88
CA VAL A 480 -9.45 -28.29 10.25
C VAL A 480 -8.37 -29.21 10.83
N ASP A 481 -7.24 -29.34 10.13
CA ASP A 481 -6.07 -30.10 10.59
C ASP A 481 -5.41 -29.40 11.78
N ARG A 482 -5.19 -28.08 11.65
CA ARG A 482 -4.55 -27.28 12.70
C ARG A 482 -4.93 -25.82 12.61
N MET A 483 -4.93 -25.17 13.78
CA MET A 483 -5.06 -23.72 13.92
C MET A 483 -3.84 -23.16 14.65
N GLU A 484 -3.30 -22.05 14.15
CA GLU A 484 -2.28 -21.25 14.83
C GLU A 484 -2.82 -19.86 15.16
N ASP A 485 -2.51 -19.41 16.38
CA ASP A 485 -2.76 -18.02 16.81
C ASP A 485 -1.44 -17.24 16.86
N LEU A 486 -1.33 -16.22 16.00
CA LEU A 486 -0.13 -15.40 15.91
C LEU A 486 0.01 -14.39 17.06
N LEU A 487 -1.00 -14.22 17.92
CA LEU A 487 -0.83 -13.45 19.16
C LEU A 487 0.14 -14.16 20.12
N THR A 488 0.07 -15.49 20.15
CA THR A 488 0.88 -16.35 21.02
C THR A 488 2.08 -16.97 20.30
N ALA A 489 2.38 -16.52 19.07
CA ALA A 489 3.51 -17.04 18.32
C ALA A 489 4.85 -16.81 19.07
N PRO A 490 5.81 -17.75 18.98
CA PRO A 490 7.12 -17.62 19.59
C PRO A 490 7.86 -16.35 19.16
N GLU A 491 8.82 -15.91 19.98
CA GLU A 491 9.72 -14.82 19.63
C GLU A 491 10.46 -15.13 18.31
N GLY A 492 10.58 -14.13 17.45
CA GLY A 492 11.13 -14.28 16.09
C GLY A 492 10.12 -14.74 15.02
N SER A 493 8.89 -15.11 15.40
CA SER A 493 7.80 -15.36 14.44
C SER A 493 7.01 -14.10 14.13
N PRO A 494 6.31 -14.02 12.97
CA PRO A 494 5.29 -13.00 12.73
C PRO A 494 4.26 -12.96 13.87
N ARG A 495 4.14 -11.83 14.59
CA ARG A 495 3.16 -11.66 15.68
C ARG A 495 2.08 -10.64 15.31
N GLY A 496 0.83 -10.98 15.55
CA GLY A 496 -0.30 -10.10 15.29
C GLY A 496 -1.63 -10.77 15.61
N ASP A 497 -2.72 -9.99 15.62
CA ASP A 497 -4.07 -10.52 15.82
C ASP A 497 -4.54 -11.26 14.55
N VAL A 498 -4.04 -12.48 14.38
CA VAL A 498 -4.23 -13.30 13.18
C VAL A 498 -4.40 -14.76 13.60
N LEU A 499 -5.48 -15.38 13.12
CA LEU A 499 -5.69 -16.82 13.18
C LEU A 499 -5.37 -17.43 11.81
N ARG A 500 -4.61 -18.52 11.79
CA ARG A 500 -4.34 -19.30 10.58
C ARG A 500 -4.87 -20.71 10.76
N LEU A 501 -5.73 -21.15 9.86
CA LEU A 501 -6.31 -22.48 9.84
C LEU A 501 -5.79 -23.21 8.60
N TRP A 502 -5.33 -24.43 8.77
CA TRP A 502 -5.00 -25.36 7.69
C TRP A 502 -6.03 -26.47 7.69
N LEU A 503 -6.54 -26.79 6.50
CA LEU A 503 -7.54 -27.81 6.30
C LEU A 503 -6.86 -29.10 5.80
N GLU A 504 -7.49 -30.24 6.03
CA GLU A 504 -6.93 -31.55 5.65
C GLU A 504 -6.69 -31.72 4.15
N ASP A 505 -7.39 -30.95 3.30
CA ASP A 505 -7.23 -30.97 1.84
C ASP A 505 -6.11 -30.04 1.33
N GLY A 506 -5.36 -29.42 2.24
CA GLY A 506 -4.28 -28.47 1.93
C GLY A 506 -4.73 -27.02 1.79
N SER A 507 -6.03 -26.74 1.88
CA SER A 507 -6.55 -25.37 1.89
C SER A 507 -6.17 -24.62 3.16
N ARG A 508 -6.15 -23.29 3.08
CA ARG A 508 -5.77 -22.40 4.18
C ARG A 508 -6.78 -21.26 4.32
N VAL A 509 -7.13 -20.94 5.57
CA VAL A 509 -7.96 -19.78 5.93
C VAL A 509 -7.20 -18.91 6.93
N ILE A 510 -7.13 -17.61 6.68
CA ILE A 510 -6.44 -16.65 7.54
C ILE A 510 -7.41 -15.55 7.94
N ILE A 511 -7.68 -15.41 9.24
CA ILE A 511 -8.67 -14.46 9.78
C ILE A 511 -7.93 -13.39 10.56
N ARG A 512 -8.18 -12.12 10.24
CA ARG A 512 -7.56 -10.98 10.94
C ARG A 512 -8.42 -9.71 10.91
N PRO A 513 -8.34 -8.84 11.93
CA PRO A 513 -8.84 -7.48 11.86
C PRO A 513 -8.11 -6.68 10.76
N SER A 514 -8.86 -5.87 10.01
CA SER A 514 -8.29 -4.86 9.13
C SER A 514 -7.62 -3.76 9.96
N GLY A 515 -6.46 -3.29 9.51
CA GLY A 515 -5.71 -2.23 10.19
C GLY A 515 -6.11 -0.81 9.77
N THR A 516 -6.92 -0.69 8.71
CA THR A 516 -7.23 0.60 8.06
C THR A 516 -8.74 0.84 7.94
N GLU A 517 -9.57 -0.14 8.26
CA GLU A 517 -11.02 -0.08 8.09
C GLU A 517 -11.72 -0.89 9.21
N PRO A 518 -12.97 -0.58 9.58
CA PRO A 518 -13.76 -1.36 10.55
C PRO A 518 -14.28 -2.67 9.90
N LYS A 519 -13.35 -3.55 9.54
CA LYS A 519 -13.62 -4.83 8.87
C LYS A 519 -12.85 -5.97 9.52
N LEU A 520 -13.47 -7.13 9.64
CA LEU A 520 -12.76 -8.41 9.79
C LEU A 520 -12.59 -9.04 8.41
N LYS A 521 -11.38 -9.51 8.09
CA LYS A 521 -11.09 -10.16 6.81
C LYS A 521 -10.69 -11.61 7.03
N ALA A 522 -11.25 -12.51 6.23
CA ALA A 522 -10.78 -13.88 6.08
C ALA A 522 -10.24 -14.07 4.66
N TYR A 523 -9.00 -14.50 4.55
CA TYR A 523 -8.31 -14.80 3.30
C TYR A 523 -8.31 -16.31 3.09
N LEU A 524 -8.67 -16.74 1.89
CA LEU A 524 -8.89 -18.12 1.54
C LEU A 524 -7.89 -18.50 0.47
N ASP A 525 -7.21 -19.62 0.64
CA ASP A 525 -6.35 -20.22 -0.38
C ASP A 525 -6.69 -21.69 -0.53
N VAL A 526 -6.89 -22.12 -1.77
CA VAL A 526 -7.11 -23.53 -2.10
C VAL A 526 -6.17 -23.95 -3.22
N ARG A 527 -5.91 -25.26 -3.30
CA ARG A 527 -5.18 -25.87 -4.42
C ARG A 527 -6.05 -26.97 -5.03
N GLY A 528 -6.37 -26.83 -6.31
CA GLY A 528 -7.12 -27.82 -7.08
C GLY A 528 -6.25 -28.67 -7.99
N GLU A 529 -6.87 -29.71 -8.56
CA GLU A 529 -6.31 -30.54 -9.63
C GLU A 529 -6.46 -29.88 -11.02
N SER A 530 -7.37 -28.91 -11.14
CA SER A 530 -7.61 -28.07 -12.31
C SER A 530 -8.05 -26.67 -11.88
N ALA A 531 -8.17 -25.74 -12.83
CA ALA A 531 -8.73 -24.41 -12.55
C ALA A 531 -10.18 -24.49 -12.04
N ASP A 532 -10.99 -25.36 -12.64
CA ASP A 532 -12.39 -25.56 -12.24
C ASP A 532 -12.49 -26.17 -10.83
N ASP A 533 -11.70 -27.20 -10.53
CA ASP A 533 -11.66 -27.80 -9.17
C ASP A 533 -11.20 -26.78 -8.12
N ALA A 534 -10.19 -25.95 -8.44
CA ALA A 534 -9.75 -24.89 -7.54
C ALA A 534 -10.86 -23.84 -7.30
N ALA A 535 -11.63 -23.47 -8.33
CA ALA A 535 -12.74 -22.53 -8.20
C ALA A 535 -13.89 -23.10 -7.35
N ASP A 536 -14.25 -24.37 -7.56
CA ASP A 536 -15.29 -25.06 -6.79
C ASP A 536 -14.90 -25.20 -5.31
N ARG A 537 -13.65 -25.58 -5.03
CA ARG A 537 -13.12 -25.64 -3.65
C ARG A 537 -13.12 -24.28 -2.99
N LEU A 538 -12.72 -23.23 -3.70
CA LEU A 538 -12.71 -21.87 -3.16
C LEU A 538 -14.12 -21.44 -2.76
N THR A 539 -15.12 -21.74 -3.60
CA THR A 539 -16.53 -21.45 -3.31
C THR A 539 -17.00 -22.18 -2.05
N ALA A 540 -16.68 -23.48 -1.92
CA ALA A 540 -17.03 -24.27 -0.74
C ALA A 540 -16.37 -23.75 0.56
N VAL A 541 -15.10 -23.32 0.48
CA VAL A 541 -14.38 -22.73 1.61
C VAL A 541 -14.95 -21.36 1.97
N ASP A 542 -15.31 -20.52 0.99
CA ASP A 542 -15.94 -19.22 1.22
C ASP A 542 -17.26 -19.37 2.00
N ASP A 543 -18.18 -20.23 1.52
CA ASP A 543 -19.45 -20.52 2.18
C ASP A 543 -19.25 -21.07 3.61
N GLY A 544 -18.27 -21.96 3.78
CA GLY A 544 -17.88 -22.50 5.07
C GLY A 544 -17.38 -21.44 6.04
N VAL A 545 -16.54 -20.51 5.57
CA VAL A 545 -16.01 -19.41 6.38
C VAL A 545 -17.11 -18.43 6.76
N ARG A 546 -18.03 -18.08 5.85
CA ARG A 546 -19.19 -17.23 6.20
C ARG A 546 -20.00 -17.84 7.33
N THR A 547 -20.29 -19.14 7.24
CA THR A 547 -21.01 -19.87 8.28
C THR A 547 -20.29 -19.81 9.62
N VAL A 548 -18.96 -19.99 9.64
CA VAL A 548 -18.14 -19.90 10.85
C VAL A 548 -18.16 -18.50 11.44
N LEU A 549 -18.06 -17.46 10.62
CA LEU A 549 -18.09 -16.08 11.07
C LEU A 549 -19.48 -15.69 11.62
N ASP A 550 -20.57 -16.14 10.99
CA ASP A 550 -21.93 -15.91 11.47
C ASP A 550 -22.16 -16.56 12.84
N VAL A 551 -21.67 -17.79 13.05
CA VAL A 551 -21.75 -18.48 14.34
C VAL A 551 -20.90 -17.81 15.40
N ALA A 552 -19.70 -17.31 15.06
CA ALA A 552 -18.82 -16.62 16.00
C ALA A 552 -19.32 -15.20 16.36
N GLN A 553 -20.18 -14.63 15.52
CA GLN A 553 -20.80 -13.32 15.76
C GLN A 553 -22.05 -13.41 16.65
N ALA A 554 -22.79 -14.52 16.58
CA ALA A 554 -23.97 -14.80 17.39
C ALA A 554 -23.63 -15.06 18.87
#